data_AF-A0A8J8PBZ2-F1
#
_entry.id   AF-A0A8J8PBZ2-F1
#
_cell.length_a   1.000
_cell.length_b   1.000
_cell.length_c   1.000
_cell.angle_alpha   90.00
_cell.angle_beta   90.00
_cell.angle_gamma   90.00
#
_symmetry.space_group_name_H-M   'P 1'
#
loop_
_entity.id
_entity.type
_entity.pdbx_description
1 polymer ?
#
loop_
_entity_poly.entity_id
_entity_poly.type
_entity_poly.pdbx_seq_one_letter_code
_entity_poly.pdbx_strand_id
1 'polypeptide(L)'
;MTPPGAPNPAVYRELRDVLRRQPEITETWYEPDAVQQRYLVASVAPSRIEPPTGPDAPQIEVRWRAGSPTRFRIDYTDPNTGFHCGWHRDDDHPDLGATHFQYERPADDEPSHESADFAATTPPKLLWACLDDLFTVRLPTLTGE
;
A
#
# COMPACT_ATOMS: atom_id res chain seq x y z
N MET A 1 -0.37 13.68 19.01
CA MET A 1 -0.19 12.61 20.01
C MET A 1 -0.04 11.30 19.25
N THR A 2 1.12 10.64 19.34
CA THR A 2 1.34 9.38 18.61
C THR A 2 0.84 8.21 19.47
N PRO A 3 -0.12 7.38 19.01
CA PRO A 3 -0.58 6.24 19.80
C PRO A 3 0.49 5.13 19.87
N PRO A 4 0.48 4.30 20.92
CA PRO A 4 1.55 3.35 21.23
C PRO A 4 1.54 2.12 20.33
N GLY A 5 2.72 1.71 19.87
CA GLY A 5 2.99 0.48 19.10
C GLY A 5 4.33 0.63 18.39
N ALA A 6 5.38 -0.05 18.88
CA ALA A 6 6.72 0.09 18.32
C ALA A 6 6.83 -0.63 16.96
N PRO A 7 7.45 -0.03 15.94
CA PRO A 7 7.76 -0.73 14.69
C PRO A 7 8.61 -1.98 15.00
N ASN A 8 8.26 -3.12 14.41
CA ASN A 8 9.03 -4.36 14.54
C ASN A 8 9.95 -4.52 13.31
N PRO A 9 11.28 -4.34 13.46
CA PRO A 9 12.21 -4.40 12.34
C PRO A 9 12.21 -5.75 11.59
N ALA A 10 11.84 -6.85 12.25
CA ALA A 10 11.78 -8.15 11.61
C ALA A 10 10.66 -8.21 10.55
N VAL A 11 9.49 -7.65 10.86
CA VAL A 11 8.35 -7.59 9.93
C VAL A 11 8.72 -6.77 8.70
N TYR A 12 9.36 -5.61 8.87
CA TYR A 12 9.72 -4.80 7.72
C TYR A 12 10.79 -5.44 6.82
N ARG A 13 11.66 -6.31 7.33
CA ARG A 13 12.56 -7.09 6.45
C ARG A 13 11.76 -8.03 5.55
N GLU A 14 10.79 -8.76 6.10
CA GLU A 14 9.95 -9.67 5.33
C GLU A 14 9.06 -8.93 4.32
N LEU A 15 8.47 -7.80 4.72
CA LEU A 15 7.66 -6.96 3.82
C LEU A 15 8.52 -6.37 2.68
N ARG A 16 9.76 -5.97 2.96
CA ARG A 16 10.69 -5.51 1.93
C ARG A 16 11.04 -6.62 0.95
N ASP A 17 11.19 -7.85 1.41
CA ASP A 17 11.44 -9.01 0.54
C ASP A 17 10.24 -9.30 -0.36
N VAL A 18 9.01 -9.07 0.10
CA VAL A 18 7.80 -9.14 -0.73
C VAL A 18 7.81 -8.08 -1.83
N LEU A 19 8.09 -6.81 -1.48
CA LEU A 19 8.15 -5.71 -2.44
C LEU A 19 9.19 -5.98 -3.54
N ARG A 20 10.39 -6.44 -3.16
CA ARG A 20 11.49 -6.75 -4.09
C ARG A 20 11.21 -7.90 -5.05
N ARG A 21 10.19 -8.72 -4.78
CA ARG A 21 9.80 -9.85 -5.64
C ARG A 21 8.76 -9.45 -6.69
N GLN A 22 8.17 -8.26 -6.58
CA GLN A 22 7.20 -7.79 -7.57
C GLN A 22 7.95 -7.28 -8.82
N PRO A 23 7.52 -7.68 -10.03
CA PRO A 23 8.17 -7.24 -11.26
C PRO A 23 8.05 -5.73 -11.50
N GLU A 24 7.03 -5.08 -10.97
CA GLU A 24 6.75 -3.64 -11.10
C GLU A 24 7.69 -2.79 -10.24
N ILE A 25 8.25 -3.34 -9.17
CA ILE A 25 9.08 -2.61 -8.21
C ILE A 25 10.53 -2.49 -8.70
N THR A 26 11.08 -1.28 -8.60
CA THR A 26 12.46 -0.95 -9.00
C THR A 26 13.39 -0.71 -7.83
N GLU A 27 12.90 -0.08 -6.77
CA GLU A 27 13.70 0.25 -5.59
C GLU A 27 12.87 0.11 -4.30
N THR A 28 13.55 -0.16 -3.18
CA THR A 28 12.93 -0.23 -1.85
C THR A 28 13.85 0.39 -0.80
N TRP A 29 13.32 1.26 0.05
CA TRP A 29 14.05 1.87 1.15
C TRP A 29 13.19 2.00 2.41
N TYR A 30 13.84 2.38 3.49
CA TYR A 30 13.20 2.69 4.76
C TYR A 30 13.15 4.20 4.93
N GLU A 31 12.05 4.71 5.47
CA GLU A 31 11.88 6.14 5.74
C GLU A 31 11.77 6.38 7.27
N PRO A 32 12.42 7.42 7.82
CA PRO A 32 13.29 8.38 7.13
C PRO A 32 14.66 7.80 6.72
N ASP A 33 15.08 6.70 7.34
CA ASP A 33 16.38 6.09 7.05
C ASP A 33 16.43 4.62 7.50
N ALA A 34 17.48 3.92 7.07
CA ALA A 34 17.72 2.51 7.37
C ALA A 34 18.08 2.21 8.84
N VAL A 35 18.36 3.24 9.66
CA VAL A 35 18.58 3.11 11.10
C VAL A 35 17.25 3.16 11.84
N GLN A 36 16.38 4.11 11.48
CA GLN A 36 15.08 4.29 12.14
C GLN A 36 14.00 3.31 11.67
N GLN A 37 14.02 2.90 10.40
CA GLN A 37 13.12 1.88 9.83
C GLN A 37 11.64 2.06 10.21
N ARG A 38 11.10 3.29 10.11
CA ARG A 38 9.74 3.55 10.60
C ARG A 38 8.68 2.97 9.68
N TYR A 39 8.91 3.05 8.37
CA TYR A 39 8.08 2.45 7.33
C TYR A 39 8.90 2.15 6.07
N LEU A 40 8.33 1.36 5.17
CA LEU A 40 8.93 1.04 3.88
C LEU A 40 8.31 1.90 2.79
N VAL A 41 9.14 2.25 1.82
CA VAL A 41 8.69 2.84 0.56
C VAL A 41 9.29 2.03 -0.59
N ALA A 42 8.54 1.88 -1.67
CA ALA A 42 8.98 1.25 -2.89
C ALA A 42 8.65 2.11 -4.11
N SER A 43 9.61 2.23 -5.03
CA SER A 43 9.38 2.86 -6.34
C SER A 43 8.81 1.82 -7.31
N VAL A 44 7.78 2.22 -8.03
CA VAL A 44 7.14 1.45 -9.10
C VAL A 44 7.66 1.96 -10.45
N ALA A 45 7.96 1.06 -11.39
CA ALA A 45 8.22 1.45 -12.77
C ALA A 45 6.88 1.78 -13.46
N PRO A 46 6.65 3.03 -13.90
CA PRO A 46 5.38 3.41 -14.53
C PRO A 46 5.12 2.65 -15.85
N SER A 47 6.16 2.18 -16.51
CA SER A 47 6.07 1.36 -17.73
C SER A 47 5.78 -0.13 -17.47
N ARG A 48 5.71 -0.57 -16.21
CA ARG A 48 5.44 -1.96 -15.83
C ARG A 48 4.06 -2.18 -15.22
N ILE A 49 3.28 -1.11 -15.05
CA ILE A 49 1.88 -1.18 -14.62
C ILE A 49 0.96 -1.02 -15.84
N GLU A 50 -0.28 -1.47 -15.72
CA GLU A 50 -1.29 -1.40 -16.78
C GLU A 50 -2.51 -0.60 -16.27
N PRO A 51 -2.91 0.49 -16.96
CA PRO A 51 -2.18 1.14 -18.05
C PRO A 51 -0.83 1.72 -17.59
N PRO A 52 0.17 1.82 -18.49
CA PRO A 52 1.42 2.48 -18.15
C PRO A 52 1.18 3.97 -17.89
N THR A 53 1.86 4.50 -16.89
CA THR A 53 1.69 5.90 -16.48
C THR A 53 2.85 6.76 -16.99
N GLY A 54 2.88 8.04 -16.61
CA GLY A 54 3.85 9.02 -17.11
C GLY A 54 5.31 8.78 -16.70
N PRO A 55 6.20 9.78 -16.84
CA PRO A 55 7.64 9.60 -16.64
C PRO A 55 8.06 9.44 -15.17
N ASP A 56 7.25 9.91 -14.22
CA ASP A 56 7.59 9.93 -12.79
C ASP A 56 7.27 8.58 -12.14
N ALA A 57 8.05 8.17 -11.13
CA ALA A 57 7.85 6.87 -10.49
C ALA A 57 6.72 6.94 -9.44
N PRO A 58 5.64 6.14 -9.58
CA PRO A 58 4.68 5.93 -8.51
C PRO A 58 5.35 5.29 -7.30
N GLN A 59 4.75 5.46 -6.12
CA GLN A 59 5.29 4.94 -4.87
C GLN A 59 4.29 4.08 -4.12
N ILE A 60 4.81 3.06 -3.44
CA ILE A 60 4.07 2.27 -2.46
C ILE A 60 4.64 2.53 -1.07
N GLU A 61 3.86 3.11 -0.17
CA GLU A 61 4.19 3.21 1.26
C GLU A 61 3.58 2.05 2.04
N VAL A 62 4.38 1.40 2.89
CA VAL A 62 3.91 0.32 3.76
C VAL A 62 4.22 0.67 5.22
N ARG A 63 3.17 0.88 6.00
CA ARG A 63 3.22 1.14 7.45
C ARG A 63 2.61 -0.03 8.18
N TRP A 64 3.37 -0.63 9.08
CA TRP A 64 2.92 -1.79 9.86
C TRP A 64 3.10 -1.58 11.35
N ARG A 65 2.05 -1.88 12.14
CA ARG A 65 2.10 -1.84 13.60
C ARG A 65 1.58 -3.14 14.17
N ALA A 66 2.48 -3.89 14.80
CA ALA A 66 2.12 -5.08 15.54
C ALA A 66 1.30 -4.71 16.79
N GLY A 67 0.25 -5.46 17.07
CA GLY A 67 -0.66 -5.21 18.18
C GLY A 67 -1.86 -6.15 18.14
N SER A 68 -2.77 -5.98 19.10
CA SER A 68 -4.10 -6.59 19.07
C SER A 68 -5.14 -5.48 19.26
N PRO A 69 -5.75 -4.96 18.17
CA PRO A 69 -5.62 -5.43 16.79
C PRO A 69 -4.30 -4.99 16.13
N THR A 70 -3.85 -5.76 15.15
CA THR A 70 -2.80 -5.31 14.22
C THR A 70 -3.33 -4.16 13.38
N ARG A 71 -2.51 -3.13 13.13
CA ARG A 71 -2.84 -1.97 12.29
C ARG A 71 -1.87 -1.86 11.13
N PHE A 72 -2.34 -1.50 9.95
CA PHE A 72 -1.47 -1.24 8.80
C PHE A 72 -2.09 -0.24 7.83
N ARG A 73 -1.24 0.38 7.02
CA ARG A 73 -1.61 1.08 5.79
C ARG A 73 -0.65 0.69 4.67
N ILE A 74 -1.21 0.40 3.51
CA ILE A 74 -0.49 0.11 2.26
C ILE A 74 -1.05 1.07 1.23
N ASP A 75 -0.31 2.10 0.87
CA ASP A 75 -0.76 3.19 0.01
C ASP A 75 0.05 3.19 -1.29
N TYR A 76 -0.63 3.27 -2.43
CA TYR A 76 -0.08 3.55 -3.75
C TYR A 76 -0.40 5.00 -4.12
N THR A 77 0.61 5.74 -4.60
CA THR A 77 0.47 7.12 -5.08
C THR A 77 1.13 7.25 -6.44
N ASP A 78 0.38 7.72 -7.42
CA ASP A 78 0.89 7.99 -8.76
C ASP A 78 0.95 9.51 -9.03
N PRO A 79 2.15 10.11 -9.09
CA PRO A 79 2.30 11.53 -9.37
C PRO A 79 1.90 11.92 -10.80
N ASN A 80 1.89 10.97 -11.74
CA ASN A 80 1.59 11.27 -13.15
C ASN A 80 0.10 11.46 -13.39
N THR A 81 -0.71 10.64 -12.72
CA THR A 81 -2.17 10.64 -12.87
C THR A 81 -2.86 11.35 -11.72
N GLY A 82 -2.19 11.56 -10.58
CA GLY A 82 -2.81 12.02 -9.35
C GLY A 82 -3.66 10.95 -8.66
N PHE A 83 -3.65 9.71 -9.15
CA PHE A 83 -4.37 8.60 -8.54
C PHE A 83 -3.72 8.16 -7.23
N HIS A 84 -4.53 7.97 -6.21
CA HIS A 84 -4.12 7.44 -4.91
C HIS A 84 -5.06 6.32 -4.49
N CYS A 85 -4.52 5.20 -3.99
CA CYS A 85 -5.34 4.16 -3.39
C CYS A 85 -4.59 3.39 -2.30
N GLY A 86 -5.31 2.65 -1.46
CA GLY A 86 -4.66 1.86 -0.43
C GLY A 86 -5.58 0.99 0.40
N TRP A 87 -4.96 0.04 1.12
CA TRP A 87 -5.64 -0.82 2.09
C TRP A 87 -5.27 -0.43 3.50
N HIS A 88 -6.26 -0.12 4.30
CA HIS A 88 -6.08 0.36 5.66
C HIS A 88 -6.79 -0.58 6.65
N ARG A 89 -6.10 -0.83 7.75
CA ARG A 89 -6.66 -1.45 8.95
C ARG A 89 -6.46 -0.48 10.10
N ASP A 90 -7.47 0.34 10.33
CA ASP A 90 -7.58 1.34 11.40
C ASP A 90 -9.02 1.40 11.94
N ASP A 91 -9.38 2.49 12.63
CA ASP A 91 -10.69 2.67 13.26
C ASP A 91 -11.54 3.74 12.55
N ASP A 92 -11.12 4.21 11.36
CA ASP A 92 -11.73 5.38 10.69
C ASP A 92 -13.06 5.01 9.99
N HIS A 93 -13.21 3.77 9.51
CA HIS A 93 -14.40 3.28 8.80
C HIS A 93 -14.93 1.96 9.39
N PRO A 94 -15.46 1.97 10.62
CA PRO A 94 -15.86 0.75 11.33
C PRO A 94 -17.01 -0.01 10.65
N ASP A 95 -17.80 0.67 9.82
CA ASP A 95 -18.91 0.11 9.05
C ASP A 95 -18.44 -0.76 7.87
N LEU A 96 -17.19 -0.58 7.39
CA LEU A 96 -16.59 -1.35 6.29
C LEU A 96 -15.84 -2.60 6.77
N GLY A 97 -15.90 -2.90 8.06
CA GLY A 97 -15.21 -4.03 8.67
C GLY A 97 -13.79 -3.68 9.12
N ALA A 98 -12.98 -4.71 9.38
CA ALA A 98 -11.66 -4.51 9.98
C ALA A 98 -10.61 -3.95 9.01
N THR A 99 -10.82 -4.12 7.70
CA THR A 99 -9.93 -3.58 6.66
C THR A 99 -10.79 -3.00 5.56
N HIS A 100 -10.42 -1.85 5.04
CA HIS A 100 -11.10 -1.21 3.91
C HIS A 100 -10.08 -0.85 2.83
N PHE A 101 -10.58 -0.71 1.61
CA PHE A 101 -9.86 -0.15 0.48
C PHE A 101 -10.38 1.26 0.24
N GLN A 102 -9.46 2.21 0.08
CA GLN A 102 -9.76 3.59 -0.26
C GLN A 102 -9.11 3.93 -1.60
N TYR A 103 -9.77 4.70 -2.44
CA TYR A 103 -9.17 5.27 -3.64
C TYR A 103 -9.70 6.67 -3.95
N GLU A 104 -8.88 7.45 -4.64
CA GLU A 104 -9.14 8.83 -5.04
C GLU A 104 -8.61 9.03 -6.45
N ARG A 105 -9.48 9.45 -7.36
CA ARG A 105 -9.11 9.91 -8.70
C ARG A 105 -9.19 11.44 -8.75
N PRO A 106 -8.40 12.11 -9.60
CA PRO A 106 -8.41 13.57 -9.70
C PRO A 106 -9.76 14.19 -10.05
N ALA A 107 -10.64 13.41 -10.69
CA ALA A 107 -11.98 13.85 -11.10
C ALA A 107 -13.04 13.62 -10.01
N ASP A 108 -12.72 12.87 -8.95
CA ASP A 108 -13.66 12.61 -7.86
C ASP A 108 -13.69 13.81 -6.90
N ASP A 109 -14.87 14.21 -6.43
CA ASP A 109 -15.02 15.26 -5.42
C ASP A 109 -14.61 14.79 -4.01
N GLU A 110 -14.77 13.49 -3.72
CA GLU A 110 -14.46 12.85 -2.45
C GLU A 110 -13.88 11.44 -2.66
N PRO A 111 -13.01 10.95 -1.75
CA PRO A 111 -12.48 9.59 -1.83
C PRO A 111 -13.58 8.52 -1.70
N SER A 112 -13.43 7.46 -2.47
CA SER A 112 -14.29 6.27 -2.39
C SER A 112 -13.74 5.25 -1.41
N HIS A 113 -14.63 4.56 -0.70
CA HIS A 113 -14.26 3.56 0.30
C HIS A 113 -15.10 2.29 0.11
N GLU A 114 -14.48 1.13 0.26
CA GLU A 114 -15.15 -0.17 0.22
C GLU A 114 -14.53 -1.17 1.21
N SER A 115 -15.30 -2.17 1.63
CA SER A 115 -14.80 -3.24 2.50
C SER A 115 -13.74 -4.08 1.77
N ALA A 116 -12.69 -4.49 2.48
CA ALA A 116 -11.67 -5.37 1.95
C ALA A 116 -11.44 -6.56 2.88
N ASP A 117 -11.63 -7.77 2.37
CA ASP A 117 -11.45 -9.00 3.15
C ASP A 117 -10.26 -9.82 2.61
N PHE A 118 -9.31 -10.11 3.51
CA PHE A 118 -8.15 -10.94 3.19
C PHE A 118 -8.15 -12.22 4.02
N ALA A 119 -8.08 -13.38 3.36
CA ALA A 119 -7.83 -14.66 4.02
C ALA A 119 -6.41 -14.75 4.60
N ALA A 120 -5.48 -13.92 4.11
CA ALA A 120 -4.11 -13.87 4.58
C ALA A 120 -4.00 -13.31 6.01
N THR A 121 -3.42 -14.09 6.91
CA THR A 121 -3.28 -13.74 8.33
C THR A 121 -1.88 -13.27 8.73
N THR A 122 -0.88 -13.43 7.86
CA THR A 122 0.50 -12.99 8.11
C THR A 122 0.84 -11.72 7.31
N PRO A 123 1.68 -10.81 7.84
CA PRO A 123 2.03 -9.58 7.14
C PRO A 123 2.54 -9.79 5.71
N PRO A 124 3.48 -10.73 5.44
CA PRO A 124 3.99 -10.92 4.07
C PRO A 124 2.92 -11.43 3.09
N LYS A 125 2.04 -12.33 3.54
CA LYS A 125 0.96 -12.86 2.70
C LYS A 125 -0.10 -11.80 2.41
N LEU A 126 -0.38 -10.94 3.39
CA LEU A 126 -1.32 -9.83 3.22
C LEU A 126 -0.77 -8.83 2.22
N LEU A 127 0.48 -8.38 2.39
CA LEU A 127 1.10 -7.45 1.45
C LEU A 127 1.17 -8.06 0.04
N TRP A 128 1.50 -9.34 -0.10
CA TRP A 128 1.46 -10.02 -1.40
C TRP A 128 0.07 -9.94 -2.04
N ALA A 129 -0.99 -10.24 -1.28
CA ALA A 129 -2.37 -10.18 -1.79
C ALA A 129 -2.77 -8.74 -2.19
N CYS A 130 -2.39 -7.73 -1.42
CA CYS A 130 -2.62 -6.33 -1.80
C CYS A 130 -1.90 -5.94 -3.09
N LEU A 131 -0.63 -6.35 -3.27
CA LEU A 131 0.14 -6.01 -4.47
C LEU A 131 -0.39 -6.74 -5.72
N ASP A 132 -0.79 -8.01 -5.57
CA ASP A 132 -1.44 -8.79 -6.63
C ASP A 132 -2.76 -8.13 -7.06
N ASP A 133 -3.62 -7.77 -6.11
CA ASP A 133 -4.88 -7.05 -6.38
C ASP A 133 -4.63 -5.66 -7.00
N LEU A 134 -3.62 -4.93 -6.49
CA LEU A 134 -3.23 -3.61 -6.99
C LEU A 134 -2.91 -3.65 -8.49
N PHE A 135 -1.93 -4.48 -8.87
CA PHE A 135 -1.39 -4.46 -10.23
C PHE A 135 -2.29 -5.19 -11.23
N THR A 136 -3.05 -6.20 -10.80
CA THR A 136 -3.85 -7.02 -11.72
C THR A 136 -5.31 -6.62 -11.83
N VAL A 137 -5.87 -5.95 -10.81
CA VAL A 137 -7.29 -5.60 -10.75
C VAL A 137 -7.49 -4.09 -10.59
N ARG A 138 -6.92 -3.49 -9.56
CA ARG A 138 -7.23 -2.10 -9.17
C ARG A 138 -6.73 -1.08 -10.17
N LEU A 139 -5.45 -1.12 -10.55
CA LEU A 139 -4.92 -0.17 -11.54
C LEU A 139 -5.63 -0.31 -12.89
N PRO A 140 -5.78 -1.52 -13.50
CA PRO A 140 -6.48 -1.64 -14.79
C PRO A 140 -7.94 -1.15 -14.75
N THR A 141 -8.65 -1.39 -13.64
CA THR A 141 -10.09 -1.05 -13.53
C THR A 141 -10.34 0.41 -13.17
N LEU A 142 -9.50 0.99 -12.32
CA LEU A 142 -9.73 2.32 -11.75
C LEU A 142 -9.01 3.43 -12.52
N THR A 143 -8.03 3.09 -13.35
CA THR A 143 -7.25 4.05 -14.16
C THR A 143 -7.29 3.77 -15.66
N GLY A 144 -7.84 2.65 -16.09
CA GLY A 144 -8.05 2.34 -17.50
C GLY A 144 -9.33 3.00 -18.03
N GLU A 145 -9.20 4.22 -18.56
CA GLU A 145 -10.17 4.84 -19.49
C GLU A 145 -9.53 5.13 -20.85
#